data_AF-A0A7D9K3X9-F1
#
_entry.id   AF-A0A7D9K3X9-F1
#
_cell.length_a   1.000
_cell.length_b   1.000
_cell.length_c   1.000
_cell.angle_alpha   90.00
_cell.angle_beta   90.00
_cell.angle_gamma   90.00
#
_symmetry.space_group_name_H-M   'P 1'
#
loop_
_entity.id
_entity.type
_entity.pdbx_description
1 polymer ?
#
loop_
_entity_poly.entity_id
_entity_poly.type
_entity_poly.pdbx_seq_one_letter_code
_entity_poly.pdbx_strand_id
1 'polypeptide(L)'
;SVSGRHEIKYTFQLDAETTARGFKRVFLPDGSNKVYETTATFNLTSKNATTCVNFSQIHVEDKNRLTDALSRGTTDIVFNLKYELISPPECEKTVLCPVLDQSKDLSVSQKATLVLNCSDNTCDYNLRVKIA
;
A
#
# COMPACT_ATOMS: atom_id res chain seq x y z
N SER A 1 26.07 -6.30 10.04
CA SER A 1 25.32 -6.37 8.76
C SER A 1 25.13 -7.82 8.42
N VAL A 2 23.89 -8.27 8.26
CA VAL A 2 23.63 -9.63 7.81
C VAL A 2 23.90 -9.66 6.31
N SER A 3 24.88 -10.44 5.88
CA SER A 3 25.13 -10.76 4.48
C SER A 3 24.35 -12.04 4.16
N GLY A 4 23.49 -12.01 3.15
CA GLY A 4 22.71 -13.18 2.77
C GLY A 4 21.51 -12.83 1.91
N ARG A 5 20.88 -13.85 1.34
CA ARG A 5 19.57 -13.73 0.69
C ARG A 5 18.51 -13.66 1.78
N HIS A 6 17.78 -12.55 1.83
CA HIS A 6 16.66 -12.36 2.75
C HIS A 6 15.36 -12.37 1.97
N GLU A 7 14.39 -13.16 2.44
CA GLU A 7 13.06 -13.16 1.86
C GLU A 7 12.14 -12.27 2.70
N ILE A 8 11.51 -11.30 2.03
CA ILE A 8 10.55 -10.38 2.64
C ILE A 8 9.17 -10.77 2.13
N LYS A 9 8.25 -11.05 3.05
CA LYS A 9 6.84 -11.15 2.75
C LYS A 9 6.21 -9.79 2.94
N TYR A 10 5.36 -9.39 1.99
CA TYR A 10 4.62 -8.14 2.08
C TYR A 10 3.15 -8.36 1.80
N THR A 11 2.32 -7.54 2.41
CA THR A 11 0.89 -7.45 2.16
C THR A 11 0.56 -6.03 1.74
N PHE A 12 0.05 -5.88 0.52
CA PHE A 12 -0.40 -4.61 -0.03
C PHE A 12 -1.92 -4.55 0.00
N GLN A 13 -2.46 -3.64 0.80
CA GLN A 13 -3.88 -3.46 1.05
C GLN A 13 -4.37 -2.19 0.36
N LEU A 14 -5.42 -2.33 -0.43
CA LEU A 14 -6.09 -1.23 -1.11
C LEU A 14 -7.26 -0.77 -0.23
N ASP A 15 -7.10 0.40 0.37
CA ASP A 15 -8.20 1.12 1.02
C ASP A 15 -8.92 0.31 2.12
N ALA A 16 -8.10 -0.29 2.99
CA ALA A 16 -8.51 -1.32 3.93
C ALA A 16 -9.61 -0.88 4.90
N GLU A 17 -9.52 0.34 5.45
CA GLU A 17 -10.52 0.84 6.41
C GLU A 17 -11.90 1.00 5.77
N THR A 18 -11.93 1.50 4.54
CA THR A 18 -13.16 1.71 3.78
C THR A 18 -13.73 0.38 3.31
N THR A 19 -12.87 -0.54 2.87
CA THR A 19 -13.23 -1.92 2.52
C THR A 19 -13.83 -2.67 3.71
N ALA A 20 -13.28 -2.51 4.92
CA ALA A 20 -13.80 -3.12 6.14
C ALA A 20 -15.20 -2.60 6.52
N ARG A 21 -15.54 -1.37 6.09
CA ARG A 21 -16.88 -0.78 6.22
C ARG A 21 -17.84 -1.19 5.07
N GLY A 22 -17.39 -2.04 4.15
CA GLY A 22 -18.17 -2.55 3.02
C GLY A 22 -18.02 -1.76 1.73
N PHE A 23 -17.22 -0.69 1.72
CA PHE A 23 -17.03 0.17 0.56
C PHE A 23 -15.74 -0.21 -0.18
N LYS A 24 -15.90 -0.95 -1.27
CA LYS A 24 -14.83 -1.45 -2.11
C LYS A 24 -14.60 -0.49 -3.28
N ARG A 25 -13.69 0.48 -3.11
CA ARG A 25 -13.57 1.63 -4.03
C ARG A 25 -12.51 1.46 -5.10
N VAL A 26 -11.45 0.73 -4.77
CA VAL A 26 -10.31 0.47 -5.65
C VAL A 26 -9.94 -1.00 -5.62
N PHE A 27 -9.44 -1.53 -6.73
CA PHE A 27 -9.06 -2.93 -6.86
C PHE A 27 -7.90 -3.13 -7.85
N LEU A 28 -7.14 -4.20 -7.64
CA LEU A 28 -6.27 -4.79 -8.65
C LEU A 28 -7.12 -5.71 -9.54
N PRO A 29 -7.08 -5.56 -10.87
CA PRO A 29 -7.75 -6.49 -11.77
C PRO A 29 -6.98 -7.81 -11.85
N ASP A 30 -7.66 -8.93 -11.61
CA ASP A 30 -7.12 -10.29 -11.78
C ASP A 30 -8.09 -11.12 -12.63
N GLY A 31 -7.93 -11.06 -13.95
CA GLY A 31 -8.92 -11.59 -14.89
C GLY A 31 -10.28 -10.92 -14.70
N SER A 32 -11.30 -11.70 -14.36
CA SER A 32 -12.65 -11.20 -14.00
C SER A 32 -12.82 -10.85 -12.53
N ASN A 33 -11.81 -11.12 -11.69
CA ASN A 33 -11.86 -10.89 -10.25
C ASN A 33 -11.33 -9.51 -9.87
N LYS A 34 -11.85 -9.01 -8.74
CA LYS A 34 -11.39 -7.78 -8.10
C LYS A 34 -10.66 -8.12 -6.82
N VAL A 35 -9.38 -7.77 -6.75
CA VAL A 35 -8.51 -8.04 -5.61
C VAL A 35 -8.29 -6.75 -4.83
N TYR A 36 -8.53 -6.78 -3.52
CA TYR A 36 -8.43 -5.62 -2.62
C TYR A 36 -7.21 -5.69 -1.70
N GLU A 37 -6.57 -6.85 -1.65
CA GLU A 37 -5.36 -7.12 -0.89
C GLU A 37 -4.57 -8.19 -1.63
N THR A 38 -3.25 -8.00 -1.70
CA THR A 38 -2.35 -9.02 -2.25
C THR A 38 -1.21 -9.25 -1.28
N THR A 39 -0.79 -10.51 -1.16
CA THR A 39 0.36 -10.91 -0.36
C THR A 39 1.34 -11.64 -1.27
N ALA A 40 2.61 -11.25 -1.22
CA ALA A 40 3.66 -11.87 -2.02
C ALA A 40 5.00 -11.79 -1.31
N THR A 41 6.01 -12.44 -1.88
CA THR A 41 7.38 -12.41 -1.36
C THR A 41 8.35 -11.87 -2.40
N PHE A 42 9.42 -11.23 -1.95
CA PHE A 42 10.56 -10.92 -2.80
C PHE A 42 11.87 -11.14 -2.05
N ASN A 43 12.94 -11.32 -2.82
CA ASN A 43 14.26 -11.59 -2.29
C ASN A 43 15.13 -10.33 -2.35
N LEU A 44 15.76 -10.01 -1.22
CA LEU A 44 16.85 -9.05 -1.13
C LEU A 44 18.16 -9.83 -1.14
N THR A 45 18.97 -9.60 -2.17
CA THR A 45 20.19 -10.39 -2.43
C THR A 45 21.48 -9.65 -2.10
N SER A 46 21.41 -8.33 -1.86
CA SER A 46 22.60 -7.53 -1.54
C SER A 46 22.27 -6.35 -0.64
N LYS A 47 23.28 -5.91 0.10
CA LYS A 47 23.22 -4.72 0.94
C LYS A 47 23.13 -3.47 0.05
N ASN A 48 22.28 -2.51 0.44
CA ASN A 48 22.03 -1.26 -0.29
C ASN A 48 21.43 -1.42 -1.69
N ALA A 49 20.86 -2.59 -2.02
CA ALA A 49 20.05 -2.72 -3.22
C ALA A 49 18.58 -2.41 -2.93
N THR A 50 17.93 -1.76 -3.90
CA THR A 50 16.49 -1.55 -3.90
C THR A 50 15.88 -2.47 -4.94
N THR A 51 15.01 -3.37 -4.50
CA THR A 51 14.17 -4.20 -5.36
C THR A 51 12.79 -3.57 -5.44
N CYS A 52 12.29 -3.32 -6.65
CA CYS A 52 10.96 -2.76 -6.87
C CYS A 52 10.03 -3.83 -7.45
N VAL A 53 8.79 -3.88 -6.94
CA VAL A 53 7.70 -4.65 -7.54
C VAL A 53 6.64 -3.65 -7.96
N ASN A 54 6.29 -3.68 -9.25
CA ASN A 54 5.28 -2.79 -9.80
C ASN A 54 3.98 -3.55 -10.03
N PHE A 55 2.88 -3.00 -9.55
CA PHE A 55 1.55 -3.40 -10.00
C PHE A 55 1.25 -2.70 -11.31
N SER A 56 0.78 -3.43 -12.33
CA SER A 56 0.54 -2.88 -13.66
C SER A 56 -0.48 -1.75 -13.63
N GLN A 57 -1.60 -1.94 -12.92
CA GLN A 57 -2.68 -0.97 -12.78
C GLN A 57 -3.51 -1.21 -11.51
N ILE A 58 -3.96 -0.13 -10.86
CA ILE A 58 -5.01 -0.15 -9.83
C ILE A 58 -6.22 0.57 -10.43
N HIS A 59 -7.39 -0.05 -10.38
CA HIS A 59 -8.62 0.47 -10.95
C HIS A 59 -9.50 1.09 -9.86
N VAL A 60 -10.19 2.16 -10.22
CA VAL A 60 -11.25 2.77 -9.39
C VAL A 60 -12.59 2.23 -9.86
N GLU A 61 -13.49 1.92 -8.92
CA GLU A 61 -14.85 1.51 -9.26
C GLU A 61 -15.60 2.58 -10.07
N ASP A 62 -16.59 2.11 -10.83
CA ASP A 62 -17.48 3.01 -11.57
C ASP A 62 -18.15 4.00 -10.60
N LYS A 63 -18.27 5.26 -11.02
CA LYS A 63 -18.92 6.33 -10.26
C LYS A 63 -20.29 5.92 -9.71
N ASN A 64 -21.06 5.14 -10.48
CA ASN A 64 -22.39 4.68 -10.06
C ASN A 64 -22.37 3.64 -8.94
N ARG A 65 -21.21 3.00 -8.70
CA ARG A 65 -20.99 2.02 -7.63
C ARG A 65 -20.32 2.63 -6.40
N LEU A 66 -19.72 3.82 -6.54
CA LEU A 66 -19.17 4.60 -5.44
C LEU A 66 -20.30 5.38 -4.75
N THR A 67 -20.89 4.80 -3.72
CA THR A 67 -21.92 5.46 -2.90
C THR A 67 -21.35 6.24 -1.71
N ASP A 68 -20.03 6.20 -1.52
CA ASP A 68 -19.34 6.86 -0.43
C ASP A 68 -18.85 8.27 -0.82
N ALA A 69 -18.20 8.94 0.13
CA ALA A 69 -17.73 10.32 -0.02
C ALA A 69 -16.63 10.50 -1.09
N LEU A 70 -16.05 9.40 -1.59
CA LEU A 70 -15.09 9.42 -2.70
C LEU A 70 -15.73 9.93 -3.99
N SER A 71 -16.99 9.57 -4.26
CA SER A 71 -17.76 10.08 -5.40
C SER A 71 -17.91 11.61 -5.43
N ARG A 72 -17.72 12.23 -4.26
CA ARG A 72 -17.75 13.69 -4.04
C ARG A 72 -16.36 14.30 -3.85
N GLY A 73 -15.29 13.49 -3.90
CA GLY A 73 -13.91 13.95 -3.79
C GLY A 73 -13.55 14.43 -2.39
N THR A 74 -14.24 13.89 -1.37
CA THR A 74 -14.11 14.36 0.02
C THR A 74 -13.36 13.39 0.92
N THR A 75 -12.96 12.23 0.40
CA THR A 75 -12.16 11.23 1.11
C THR A 75 -11.03 10.72 0.23
N ASP A 76 -9.88 10.47 0.83
CA ASP A 76 -8.74 9.87 0.15
C ASP A 76 -8.92 8.35 -0.01
N ILE A 77 -8.22 7.79 -0.99
CA ILE A 77 -7.94 6.36 -1.12
C ILE A 77 -6.61 6.10 -0.41
N VAL A 78 -6.59 5.17 0.55
CA VAL A 78 -5.39 4.85 1.34
C VAL A 78 -4.79 3.52 0.91
N PHE A 79 -3.53 3.53 0.49
CA PHE A 79 -2.75 2.34 0.16
C PHE A 79 -1.83 1.99 1.33
N ASN A 80 -1.94 0.79 1.87
CA ASN A 80 -1.10 0.34 2.97
C ASN A 80 -0.24 -0.84 2.52
N LEU A 81 1.06 -0.75 2.75
CA LEU A 81 2.01 -1.84 2.58
C LEU A 81 2.51 -2.25 3.95
N LYS A 82 2.39 -3.52 4.31
CA LYS A 82 3.00 -4.12 5.50
C LYS A 82 4.04 -5.13 5.06
N TYR A 83 5.13 -5.28 5.81
CA TYR A 83 6.16 -6.26 5.46
C TYR A 83 6.75 -6.93 6.70
N GLU A 84 7.21 -8.16 6.50
CA GLU A 84 7.84 -8.99 7.51
C GLU A 84 9.02 -9.78 6.91
N LEU A 85 10.02 -10.06 7.73
CA LEU A 85 11.13 -10.92 7.35
C LEU A 85 10.70 -12.38 7.50
N ILE A 86 10.83 -13.16 6.44
CA ILE A 86 10.67 -14.61 6.54
C ILE A 86 11.95 -15.18 7.15
N SER A 87 11.79 -15.90 8.26
CA SER A 87 12.89 -16.59 8.93
C SER A 87 13.56 -17.60 7.97
N PRO A 88 14.86 -17.49 7.70
CA PRO A 88 15.57 -18.45 6.85
C PRO A 88 15.50 -19.86 7.47
N PRO A 89 15.44 -20.95 6.68
CA PRO A 89 15.40 -22.32 7.23
C PRO A 89 16.59 -22.67 8.16
N GLU A 90 17.73 -22.01 7.97
CA GLU A 90 18.93 -22.15 8.79
C GLU A 90 18.71 -21.70 10.25
N CYS A 91 17.72 -20.83 10.49
CA CYS A 91 17.29 -20.43 11.83
C CYS A 91 16.87 -21.59 12.72
N GLU A 92 16.34 -22.67 12.15
CA GLU A 92 15.94 -23.84 12.93
C GLU A 92 17.14 -24.61 13.47
N LYS A 93 18.35 -24.36 12.93
CA LYS A 93 19.59 -25.06 13.26
C LYS A 93 20.59 -24.19 14.03
N THR A 94 20.50 -22.86 13.94
CA THR A 94 21.44 -21.92 14.57
C THR A 94 20.78 -21.11 15.68
N VAL A 95 21.55 -20.71 16.70
CA VAL A 95 21.06 -19.95 17.87
C VAL A 95 20.70 -18.48 17.54
N LEU A 96 21.13 -17.94 16.39
CA LEU A 96 20.94 -16.53 16.04
C LEU A 96 20.25 -16.36 14.69
N CYS A 97 19.06 -15.75 14.73
CA CYS A 97 18.27 -15.41 13.56
C CYS A 97 18.32 -13.91 13.27
N PRO A 98 18.35 -13.52 11.98
CA PRO A 98 18.12 -12.13 11.62
C PRO A 98 16.69 -11.73 12.00
N VAL A 99 16.53 -10.51 12.51
CA VAL A 99 15.24 -9.89 12.82
C VAL A 99 15.22 -8.47 12.24
N LEU A 100 14.03 -7.96 11.94
CA LEU A 100 13.85 -6.56 11.59
C LEU A 100 14.03 -5.68 12.83
N ASP A 101 14.53 -4.45 12.62
CA ASP A 101 14.64 -3.46 13.68
C ASP A 101 13.24 -3.06 14.15
N GLN A 102 12.91 -3.43 15.38
CA GLN A 102 11.60 -3.18 15.99
C GLN A 102 11.34 -1.70 16.29
N SER A 103 12.36 -0.84 16.20
CA SER A 103 12.19 0.61 16.31
C SER A 103 11.66 1.27 15.04
N LYS A 104 11.53 0.50 13.95
CA LYS A 104 11.02 0.98 12.65
C LYS A 104 9.58 0.52 12.43
N ASP A 105 8.80 1.39 11.81
CA ASP A 105 7.48 1.01 11.33
C ASP A 105 7.62 -0.05 10.23
N LEU A 106 7.02 -1.21 10.45
CA LEU A 106 6.98 -2.31 9.48
C LEU A 106 5.82 -2.16 8.47
N SER A 107 5.41 -0.92 8.26
CA SER A 107 4.34 -0.54 7.35
C SER A 107 4.54 0.84 6.78
N VAL A 108 4.09 1.04 5.55
CA VAL A 108 4.08 2.33 4.86
C VAL A 108 2.65 2.58 4.37
N SER A 109 2.17 3.81 4.56
CA SER A 109 0.87 4.26 4.06
C SER A 109 1.06 5.39 3.07
N GLN A 110 0.34 5.34 1.96
CA GLN A 110 0.27 6.42 0.97
C GLN A 110 -1.18 6.70 0.60
N LYS A 111 -1.45 7.94 0.18
CA LYS A 111 -2.81 8.39 -0.14
C LYS A 111 -2.88 8.89 -1.58
N ALA A 112 -4.02 8.63 -2.22
CA ALA A 112 -4.41 9.27 -3.46
C ALA A 112 -5.75 9.96 -3.30
N THR A 113 -5.86 11.16 -3.84
CA THR A 113 -7.09 11.97 -3.83
C THR A 113 -7.64 12.05 -5.24
N LEU A 114 -8.95 11.85 -5.39
CA LEU A 114 -9.60 12.08 -6.69
C LEU A 114 -9.63 13.58 -7.00
N VAL A 115 -9.15 13.93 -8.18
CA VAL A 115 -9.27 15.28 -8.74
C VAL A 115 -10.70 15.49 -9.21
N LEU A 116 -11.49 16.26 -8.46
CA LEU A 116 -12.86 16.65 -8.82
C LEU A 116 -13.02 18.16 -8.72
N ASN A 117 -13.83 18.74 -9.62
CA ASN A 117 -14.15 20.17 -9.65
C ASN A 117 -12.93 21.11 -9.73
N CYS A 118 -11.87 20.66 -10.40
CA CYS A 118 -10.65 21.43 -10.63
C CYS A 118 -10.59 21.89 -12.10
N SER A 119 -10.09 23.10 -12.35
CA SER A 119 -9.83 23.60 -13.71
C SER A 119 -8.63 22.88 -14.31
N ASP A 120 -8.71 22.48 -15.58
CA ASP A 120 -7.63 21.81 -16.32
C ASP A 120 -7.01 20.59 -15.61
N ASN A 121 -7.85 19.84 -14.86
CA ASN A 121 -7.45 18.66 -14.07
C ASN A 121 -6.33 18.93 -13.04
N THR A 122 -6.12 20.19 -12.65
CA THR A 122 -5.14 20.59 -11.64
C THR A 122 -5.84 21.44 -10.59
N CYS A 123 -5.71 21.06 -9.31
CA CYS A 123 -6.40 21.76 -8.22
C CYS A 123 -5.50 22.84 -7.61
N ASP A 124 -5.82 24.11 -7.85
CA ASP A 124 -5.16 25.25 -7.20
C ASP A 124 -5.86 25.57 -5.87
N TYR A 125 -5.20 25.30 -4.76
CA TYR A 125 -5.73 25.59 -3.42
C TYR A 125 -5.25 26.96 -2.93
N ASN A 126 -6.16 27.91 -2.79
CA ASN A 126 -5.88 29.18 -2.11
C ASN A 126 -6.14 29.04 -0.61
N LEU A 127 -5.15 28.52 0.13
CA LEU A 127 -5.25 28.31 1.57
C LEU A 127 -5.20 29.66 2.32
N ARG A 128 -6.36 30.09 2.83
CA ARG A 128 -6.45 31.25 3.73
C ARG A 128 -6.50 30.77 5.18
N VAL A 129 -5.36 30.83 5.85
CA VAL A 129 -5.28 30.55 7.29
C VAL A 129 -5.64 31.82 8.06
N LYS A 130 -6.68 31.77 8.89
CA LYS A 130 -6.93 32.79 9.93
C LYS A 130 -6.38 32.25 11.24
N ILE A 131 -5.41 32.97 11.82
CA ILE A 131 -4.95 32.73 13.18
C ILE A 131 -5.94 33.49 14.09
N ALA A 132 -6.57 32.76 15.01
CA ALA A 132 -7.42 33.31 16.06
C ALA A 132 -6.58 33.65 17.29
#